data_AF-A0A1L8CJZ2-F1
#
_entry.id   AF-A0A1L8CJZ2-F1
#
_cell.length_a   1.000
_cell.length_b   1.000
_cell.length_c   1.000
_cell.angle_alpha   90.00
_cell.angle_beta   90.00
_cell.angle_gamma   90.00
#
_symmetry.space_group_name_H-M   'P 1'
#
loop_
_entity.id
_entity.type
_entity.pdbx_description
1 polymer ?
#
loop_
_entity_poly.entity_id
_entity_poly.type
_entity_poly.pdbx_seq_one_letter_code
_entity_poly.pdbx_strand_id
1 'polypeptide(L)'
;MSKPVWRTSVIAVALLITPGIAFAGWMDQLGGILGETGRSSQPAANTSTTALSNSDMVAGLKDALRVGSERVVGQLSKTDGFNKDPKIHIPLPQNLQRVKSALAAVGMGYMMDDLELKLNRAAETATPKAKRIFGDAIKAMTINDAKNILRGPDDAATRYFKGKMSKPLSDEMKPVVQQALSQAGAVQSYDAVMGQYQSLPFVPDVKANLTQHVLDLGLKGVFHYMAAEEAAIRKNPARRTTEILQKVFTN
;
A
#
# COMPACT_ATOMS: atom_id res chain seq x y z
N MET A 1 51.93 -19.42 11.77
CA MET A 1 53.30 -18.96 11.45
C MET A 1 53.43 -19.11 9.93
N SER A 2 53.60 -18.09 9.08
CA SER A 2 54.29 -16.80 9.22
C SER A 2 53.78 -15.82 8.13
N LYS A 3 53.73 -14.51 8.45
CA LYS A 3 53.92 -13.39 7.48
C LYS A 3 55.41 -13.35 7.05
N PRO A 4 55.96 -12.46 6.17
CA PRO A 4 55.45 -11.29 5.40
C PRO A 4 55.85 -11.41 3.89
N VAL A 5 55.73 -10.46 2.93
CA VAL A 5 56.45 -9.17 2.75
C VAL A 5 55.77 -8.32 1.65
N TRP A 6 55.83 -7.02 1.89
CA TRP A 6 55.36 -5.86 1.13
C TRP A 6 56.16 -5.62 -0.17
N ARG A 7 55.50 -5.34 -1.30
CA ARG A 7 56.11 -4.62 -2.43
C ARG A 7 55.17 -3.51 -2.89
N THR A 8 55.68 -2.29 -2.76
CA THR A 8 55.15 -1.03 -3.25
C THR A 8 55.23 -0.99 -4.77
N SER A 9 54.12 -0.71 -5.44
CA SER A 9 54.11 -0.28 -6.84
C SER A 9 53.20 0.94 -6.96
N VAL A 10 53.86 2.08 -7.14
CA VAL A 10 53.27 3.35 -7.56
C VAL A 10 52.86 3.20 -9.02
N ILE A 11 51.57 3.40 -9.34
CA ILE A 11 51.11 3.52 -10.73
C ILE A 11 50.34 4.83 -10.86
N ALA A 12 50.80 5.61 -11.82
CA ALA A 12 50.43 6.97 -12.12
C ALA A 12 48.94 7.13 -12.51
N VAL A 13 48.32 8.17 -11.97
CA VAL A 13 46.99 8.65 -12.33
C VAL A 13 47.13 9.44 -13.64
N ALA A 14 46.65 8.87 -14.74
CA ALA A 14 46.44 9.58 -16.00
C ALA A 14 45.04 10.22 -15.97
N LEU A 15 45.02 11.56 -15.86
CA LEU A 15 43.84 12.40 -15.87
C LEU A 15 43.35 12.56 -17.32
N LEU A 16 42.29 11.86 -17.71
CA LEU A 16 41.60 12.09 -18.99
C LEU A 16 40.50 13.13 -18.79
N ILE A 17 40.78 14.33 -19.30
CA ILE A 17 39.89 15.48 -19.35
C ILE A 17 38.90 15.25 -20.50
N THR A 18 37.62 15.01 -20.18
CA THR A 18 36.53 15.06 -21.16
C THR A 18 36.03 16.50 -21.31
N PRO A 19 35.91 17.05 -22.53
CA PRO A 19 35.40 18.39 -22.74
C PRO A 19 33.90 18.45 -22.41
N GLY A 20 33.53 19.40 -21.56
CA GLY A 20 32.14 19.73 -21.25
C GLY A 20 31.44 20.32 -22.48
N ILE A 21 30.24 19.82 -22.76
CA ILE A 21 29.32 20.44 -23.71
C ILE A 21 28.70 21.64 -23.00
N ALA A 22 29.27 22.82 -23.23
CA ALA A 22 28.66 24.07 -22.83
C ALA A 22 27.49 24.38 -23.78
N PHE A 23 26.27 24.38 -23.25
CA PHE A 23 25.15 25.05 -23.92
C PHE A 23 25.34 26.57 -23.78
N ALA A 24 26.19 27.13 -24.63
CA ALA A 24 26.28 28.56 -24.90
C ALA A 24 25.92 28.75 -26.37
N GLY A 25 24.84 29.49 -26.68
CA GLY A 25 24.53 29.78 -28.09
C GLY A 25 23.11 30.16 -28.47
N TRP A 26 22.18 30.40 -27.54
CA TRP A 26 20.84 30.89 -27.90
C TRP A 26 20.51 32.31 -27.42
N MET A 27 21.30 32.86 -26.49
CA MET A 27 21.06 34.20 -25.92
C MET A 27 21.77 35.34 -26.66
N ASP A 28 22.75 35.05 -27.52
CA ASP A 28 23.46 36.08 -28.29
C ASP A 28 22.71 36.52 -29.55
N GLN A 29 21.73 35.74 -30.03
CA GLN A 29 20.93 36.08 -31.20
C GLN A 29 19.67 36.91 -30.87
N LEU A 30 19.52 37.32 -29.61
CA LEU A 30 18.47 38.24 -29.15
C LEU A 30 19.00 39.63 -28.75
N GLY A 31 20.32 39.84 -28.72
CA GLY A 31 20.94 41.12 -28.38
C GLY A 31 21.08 42.13 -29.53
N GLY A 32 20.70 41.76 -30.75
CA GLY A 32 20.93 42.56 -31.97
C GLY A 32 19.77 43.46 -32.43
N ILE A 33 18.68 43.54 -31.68
CA ILE A 33 17.49 44.34 -32.04
C ILE A 33 17.07 45.24 -30.88
N LEU A 34 17.97 46.11 -30.44
CA LEU A 34 17.67 47.23 -29.54
C LEU A 34 18.45 48.46 -30.02
N GLY A 35 17.84 49.17 -30.96
CA GLY A 35 18.29 50.45 -31.48
C GLY A 35 17.13 51.16 -32.17
N GLU A 36 16.46 52.01 -31.40
CA GLU A 36 15.59 53.12 -31.80
C GLU A 36 14.08 52.94 -32.03
N THR A 37 13.36 53.81 -31.31
CA THR A 37 12.01 54.35 -31.52
C THR A 37 10.78 53.52 -31.14
N GLY A 38 10.21 53.86 -29.96
CA GLY A 38 8.81 53.61 -29.67
C GLY A 38 8.52 53.36 -28.19
N ARG A 39 8.11 54.40 -27.46
CA ARG A 39 7.48 54.27 -26.16
C ARG A 39 6.16 53.48 -26.31
N SER A 40 6.12 52.25 -25.82
CA SER A 40 4.87 51.59 -25.45
C SER A 40 5.13 50.64 -24.28
N SER A 41 4.41 50.91 -23.19
CA SER A 41 4.41 50.15 -21.96
C SER A 41 4.02 48.70 -22.22
N GLN A 42 4.93 47.76 -21.99
CA GLN A 42 4.63 46.33 -21.97
C GLN A 42 4.88 45.80 -20.55
N PRO A 43 3.92 45.07 -19.96
CA PRO A 43 3.97 44.68 -18.56
C PRO A 43 5.09 43.67 -18.37
N ALA A 44 5.80 43.81 -17.26
CA ALA A 44 6.75 42.83 -16.77
C ALA A 44 6.13 41.43 -16.87
N ALA A 45 6.81 40.54 -17.58
CA ALA A 45 6.51 39.12 -17.54
C ALA A 45 6.69 38.67 -16.09
N ASN A 46 5.58 38.62 -15.35
CA ASN A 46 5.49 37.88 -14.12
C ASN A 46 5.95 36.46 -14.44
N THR A 47 7.15 36.13 -13.97
CA THR A 47 7.58 34.74 -13.81
C THR A 47 6.63 34.16 -12.79
N SER A 48 5.49 33.69 -13.30
CA SER A 48 4.49 32.96 -12.57
C SER A 48 5.19 31.68 -12.12
N THR A 49 5.81 31.70 -10.94
CA THR A 49 5.82 30.52 -10.09
C THR A 49 4.36 30.13 -9.95
N THR A 50 3.90 29.25 -10.84
CA THR A 50 2.52 28.79 -10.94
C THR A 50 2.20 28.17 -9.59
N ALA A 51 1.59 28.95 -8.70
CA ALA A 51 1.04 28.44 -7.47
C ALA A 51 0.05 27.37 -7.90
N LEU A 52 0.40 26.10 -7.64
CA LEU A 52 -0.42 24.95 -8.01
C LEU A 52 -1.87 25.25 -7.66
N SER A 53 -2.77 25.12 -8.63
CA SER A 53 -4.17 25.39 -8.37
C SER A 53 -4.66 24.41 -7.29
N ASN A 54 -5.63 24.83 -6.48
CA ASN A 54 -6.22 23.94 -5.46
C ASN A 54 -6.76 22.63 -6.07
N SER A 55 -7.17 22.65 -7.34
CA SER A 55 -7.57 21.46 -8.11
C SER A 55 -6.41 20.51 -8.39
N ASP A 56 -5.24 21.02 -8.78
CA ASP A 56 -4.08 20.19 -9.12
C ASP A 56 -3.55 19.46 -7.88
N MET A 57 -3.51 20.14 -6.73
CA MET A 57 -3.13 19.52 -5.46
C MET A 57 -4.09 18.40 -5.05
N VAL A 58 -5.39 18.59 -5.27
CA VAL A 58 -6.42 17.57 -4.95
C VAL A 58 -6.34 16.38 -5.90
N ALA A 59 -6.22 16.62 -7.20
CA ALA A 59 -6.04 15.57 -8.20
C ALA A 59 -4.79 14.74 -7.90
N GLY A 60 -3.70 15.44 -7.56
CA GLY A 60 -2.44 14.83 -7.19
C GLY A 60 -2.51 13.97 -5.92
N LEU A 61 -3.17 14.46 -4.87
CA LEU A 61 -3.42 13.67 -3.66
C LEU A 61 -4.25 12.41 -3.98
N LYS A 62 -5.33 12.55 -4.75
CA LYS A 62 -6.16 11.40 -5.16
C LYS A 62 -5.34 10.36 -5.92
N ASP A 63 -4.47 10.80 -6.84
CA ASP A 63 -3.64 9.87 -7.59
C ASP A 63 -2.62 9.15 -6.70
N ALA A 64 -1.95 9.87 -5.80
CA ALA A 64 -1.03 9.27 -4.82
C ALA A 64 -1.73 8.25 -3.92
N LEU A 65 -2.94 8.56 -3.43
CA LEU A 65 -3.74 7.64 -2.63
C LEU A 65 -4.20 6.42 -3.43
N ARG A 66 -4.50 6.58 -4.72
CA ARG A 66 -4.86 5.48 -5.62
C ARG A 66 -3.67 4.54 -5.81
N VAL A 67 -2.50 5.07 -6.18
CA VAL A 67 -1.26 4.29 -6.34
C VAL A 67 -0.87 3.61 -5.03
N GLY A 68 -0.92 4.32 -3.91
CA GLY A 68 -0.62 3.76 -2.59
C GLY A 68 -1.57 2.60 -2.24
N SER A 69 -2.87 2.77 -2.46
CA SER A 69 -3.86 1.71 -2.25
C SER A 69 -3.61 0.50 -3.16
N GLU A 70 -3.27 0.72 -4.43
CA GLU A 70 -2.93 -0.35 -5.37
C GLU A 70 -1.68 -1.12 -4.95
N ARG A 71 -0.66 -0.42 -4.43
CA ARG A 71 0.57 -1.02 -3.91
C ARG A 71 0.29 -1.88 -2.69
N VAL A 72 -0.48 -1.38 -1.72
CA VAL A 72 -0.89 -2.13 -0.53
C VAL A 72 -1.68 -3.37 -0.93
N VAL A 73 -2.71 -3.22 -1.76
CA VAL A 73 -3.50 -4.39 -2.21
C VAL A 73 -2.63 -5.38 -2.98
N GLY A 74 -1.74 -4.90 -3.85
CA GLY A 74 -0.82 -5.74 -4.61
C GLY A 74 0.21 -6.47 -3.74
N GLN A 75 0.62 -5.91 -2.60
CA GLN A 75 1.46 -6.58 -1.62
C GLN A 75 0.68 -7.69 -0.91
N LEU A 76 -0.51 -7.35 -0.40
CA LEU A 76 -1.31 -8.23 0.45
C LEU A 76 -2.02 -9.35 -0.32
N SER A 77 -2.22 -9.18 -1.62
CA SER A 77 -2.81 -10.23 -2.47
C SER A 77 -1.85 -11.34 -2.87
N LYS A 78 -0.55 -11.18 -2.58
CA LYS A 78 0.44 -12.21 -2.94
C LYS A 78 0.29 -13.41 -2.02
N THR A 79 0.70 -14.58 -2.53
CA THR A 79 0.94 -15.74 -1.69
C THR A 79 1.87 -15.34 -0.55
N ASP A 80 1.43 -15.62 0.67
CA ASP A 80 2.09 -15.30 1.94
C ASP A 80 2.08 -13.81 2.32
N GLY A 81 1.30 -12.99 1.61
CA GLY A 81 1.10 -11.58 1.93
C GLY A 81 0.40 -11.36 3.28
N PHE A 82 -0.45 -12.31 3.70
CA PHE A 82 -0.97 -12.36 5.07
C PHE A 82 -0.26 -13.43 5.89
N ASN A 83 -0.11 -14.64 5.33
CA ASN A 83 0.30 -15.80 6.11
C ASN A 83 1.69 -15.65 6.76
N LYS A 84 2.68 -15.06 6.06
CA LYS A 84 4.04 -14.86 6.59
C LYS A 84 4.29 -13.48 7.18
N ASP A 85 3.27 -12.63 7.23
CA ASP A 85 3.41 -11.29 7.76
C ASP A 85 2.98 -11.23 9.23
N PRO A 86 3.92 -11.13 10.19
CA PRO A 86 3.59 -11.19 11.61
C PRO A 86 2.73 -10.01 12.09
N LYS A 87 2.58 -8.93 11.31
CA LYS A 87 1.79 -7.77 11.70
C LYS A 87 0.32 -7.92 11.37
N ILE A 88 -0.01 -8.76 10.39
CA ILE A 88 -1.36 -8.89 9.84
C ILE A 88 -1.81 -10.33 9.63
N HIS A 89 -0.97 -11.31 9.98
CA HIS A 89 -1.32 -12.72 10.00
C HIS A 89 -2.66 -12.92 10.72
N ILE A 90 -3.51 -13.77 10.15
CA ILE A 90 -4.85 -14.07 10.67
C ILE A 90 -4.75 -15.37 11.48
N PRO A 91 -4.63 -15.29 12.82
CA PRO A 91 -4.63 -16.48 13.65
C PRO A 91 -6.02 -17.12 13.68
N LEU A 92 -6.10 -18.36 14.17
CA LEU A 92 -7.39 -18.97 14.48
C LEU A 92 -8.19 -18.13 15.50
N PRO A 93 -9.53 -18.05 15.35
CA PRO A 93 -10.43 -17.47 16.34
C PRO A 93 -10.17 -18.00 17.75
N GLN A 94 -10.26 -17.13 18.77
CA GLN A 94 -9.91 -17.48 20.17
C GLN A 94 -10.75 -18.66 20.72
N ASN A 95 -12.01 -18.74 20.33
CA ASN A 95 -12.91 -19.85 20.64
C ASN A 95 -12.45 -21.20 20.07
N LEU A 96 -11.65 -21.23 18.98
CA LEU A 96 -11.07 -22.46 18.44
C LEU A 96 -9.78 -22.90 19.14
N GLN A 97 -9.24 -22.13 20.10
CA GLN A 97 -8.04 -22.53 20.83
C GLN A 97 -8.24 -23.79 21.66
N ARG A 98 -9.46 -24.01 22.18
CA ARG A 98 -9.82 -25.25 22.87
C ARG A 98 -9.87 -26.44 21.90
N VAL A 99 -10.46 -26.22 20.72
CA VAL A 99 -10.49 -27.23 19.64
C VAL A 99 -9.06 -27.61 19.24
N LYS A 100 -8.17 -26.60 19.11
CA LYS A 100 -6.75 -26.81 18.83
C LYS A 100 -6.07 -27.68 19.88
N SER A 101 -6.27 -27.35 21.15
CA SER A 101 -5.66 -28.10 22.25
C SER A 101 -6.16 -29.55 22.32
N ALA A 102 -7.47 -29.76 22.14
CA ALA A 102 -8.08 -31.08 22.16
C ALA A 102 -7.59 -31.96 20.99
N LEU A 103 -7.58 -31.43 19.77
CA LEU A 103 -7.09 -32.17 18.59
C LEU A 103 -5.57 -32.39 18.66
N ALA A 104 -4.80 -31.46 19.20
CA ALA A 104 -3.36 -31.63 19.40
C ALA A 104 -3.05 -32.80 20.36
N ALA A 105 -3.83 -32.97 21.43
CA ALA A 105 -3.64 -34.04 22.42
C ALA A 105 -3.76 -35.46 21.82
N VAL A 106 -4.46 -35.58 20.69
CA VAL A 106 -4.66 -36.85 19.96
C VAL A 106 -3.91 -36.89 18.62
N GLY A 107 -2.92 -36.01 18.44
CA GLY A 107 -2.03 -36.02 17.26
C GLY A 107 -2.61 -35.37 16.00
N MET A 108 -3.74 -34.65 16.11
CA MET A 108 -4.45 -34.01 14.99
C MET A 108 -4.32 -32.49 14.94
N GLY A 109 -3.28 -31.94 15.60
CA GLY A 109 -3.00 -30.49 15.60
C GLY A 109 -2.79 -29.90 14.20
N TYR A 110 -2.25 -30.70 13.27
CA TYR A 110 -2.00 -30.29 11.88
C TYR A 110 -3.25 -29.81 11.13
N MET A 111 -4.43 -30.32 11.48
CA MET A 111 -5.69 -29.89 10.87
C MET A 111 -6.00 -28.43 11.18
N MET A 112 -5.60 -27.97 12.37
CA MET A 112 -5.81 -26.59 12.81
C MET A 112 -4.82 -25.64 12.14
N ASP A 113 -3.57 -26.08 11.96
CA ASP A 113 -2.57 -25.30 11.25
C ASP A 113 -2.93 -25.15 9.76
N ASP A 114 -3.50 -26.21 9.14
CA ASP A 114 -4.07 -26.13 7.78
C ASP A 114 -5.27 -25.17 7.71
N LEU A 115 -6.19 -25.23 8.67
CA LEU A 115 -7.31 -24.29 8.74
C LEU A 115 -6.81 -22.84 8.84
N GLU A 116 -5.85 -22.56 9.72
CA GLU A 116 -5.25 -21.23 9.89
C GLU A 116 -4.61 -20.73 8.58
N LEU A 117 -3.84 -21.58 7.91
CA LEU A 117 -3.28 -21.28 6.60
C LEU A 117 -4.37 -20.89 5.60
N LYS A 118 -5.48 -21.66 5.55
CA LYS A 118 -6.60 -21.40 4.62
C LYS A 118 -7.34 -20.10 4.93
N LEU A 119 -7.43 -19.67 6.20
CA LEU A 119 -7.94 -18.34 6.56
C LEU A 119 -7.08 -17.23 5.95
N ASN A 120 -5.75 -17.37 6.04
CA ASN A 120 -4.81 -16.42 5.44
C ASN A 120 -4.88 -16.43 3.91
N ARG A 121 -4.98 -17.60 3.27
CA ARG A 121 -5.17 -17.72 1.81
C ARG A 121 -6.48 -17.08 1.35
N ALA A 122 -7.54 -17.18 2.14
CA ALA A 122 -8.80 -16.51 1.86
C ALA A 122 -8.66 -14.99 1.90
N ALA A 123 -7.94 -14.43 2.88
CA ALA A 123 -7.64 -13.01 2.92
C ALA A 123 -6.81 -12.54 1.71
N GLU A 124 -5.75 -13.28 1.38
CA GLU A 124 -4.91 -13.01 0.18
C GLU A 124 -5.76 -13.02 -1.10
N THR A 125 -6.68 -13.98 -1.23
CA THR A 125 -7.59 -14.14 -2.39
C THR A 125 -8.65 -13.03 -2.47
N ALA A 126 -9.17 -12.59 -1.32
CA ALA A 126 -10.19 -11.53 -1.26
C ALA A 126 -9.60 -10.14 -1.55
N THR A 127 -8.34 -9.91 -1.15
CA THR A 127 -7.70 -8.59 -1.16
C THR A 127 -7.72 -7.88 -2.53
N PRO A 128 -7.45 -8.53 -3.68
CA PRO A 128 -7.56 -7.91 -5.00
C PRO A 128 -8.90 -7.22 -5.28
N LYS A 129 -10.01 -7.74 -4.73
CA LYS A 129 -11.35 -7.18 -4.96
C LYS A 129 -11.55 -5.84 -4.24
N ALA A 130 -10.77 -5.58 -3.19
CA ALA A 130 -10.79 -4.30 -2.49
C ALA A 130 -10.26 -3.14 -3.35
N LYS A 131 -9.45 -3.39 -4.41
CA LYS A 131 -8.92 -2.32 -5.29
C LYS A 131 -10.02 -1.43 -5.84
N ARG A 132 -11.11 -2.03 -6.34
CA ARG A 132 -12.25 -1.30 -6.91
C ARG A 132 -12.89 -0.40 -5.85
N ILE A 133 -13.12 -0.93 -4.64
CA ILE A 133 -13.79 -0.22 -3.55
C ILE A 133 -12.95 0.97 -3.07
N PHE A 134 -11.63 0.81 -2.93
CA PHE A 134 -10.72 1.91 -2.64
C PHE A 134 -10.69 2.96 -3.76
N GLY A 135 -10.62 2.52 -5.02
CA GLY A 135 -10.68 3.42 -6.17
C GLY A 135 -11.95 4.26 -6.19
N ASP A 136 -13.11 3.65 -5.94
CA ASP A 136 -14.40 4.35 -5.95
C ASP A 136 -14.52 5.35 -4.77
N ALA A 137 -14.01 4.99 -3.59
CA ALA A 137 -13.96 5.91 -2.46
C ALA A 137 -13.01 7.10 -2.68
N ILE A 138 -11.87 6.89 -3.34
CA ILE A 138 -10.94 7.96 -3.71
C ILE A 138 -11.57 8.90 -4.73
N LYS A 139 -12.28 8.36 -5.73
CA LYS A 139 -13.02 9.17 -6.71
C LYS A 139 -14.07 10.05 -6.01
N ALA A 140 -14.83 9.47 -5.09
CA ALA A 140 -15.89 10.15 -4.33
C ALA A 140 -15.40 11.19 -3.31
N MET A 141 -14.10 11.23 -3.00
CA MET A 141 -13.51 12.19 -2.05
C MET A 141 -13.74 13.63 -2.50
N THR A 142 -14.25 14.49 -1.62
CA THR A 142 -14.50 15.90 -1.94
C THR A 142 -13.21 16.73 -1.89
N ILE A 143 -13.25 17.95 -2.44
CA ILE A 143 -12.14 18.91 -2.32
C ILE A 143 -11.85 19.24 -0.85
N ASN A 144 -12.88 19.32 -0.01
CA ASN A 144 -12.72 19.62 1.41
C ASN A 144 -12.06 18.44 2.16
N ASP A 145 -12.45 17.20 1.86
CA ASP A 145 -11.80 16.02 2.43
C ASP A 145 -10.31 15.97 2.06
N ALA A 146 -10.00 16.21 0.78
CA ALA A 146 -8.63 16.25 0.29
C ALA A 146 -7.79 17.36 0.97
N LYS A 147 -8.35 18.55 1.16
CA LYS A 147 -7.69 19.65 1.91
C LYS A 147 -7.44 19.28 3.37
N ASN A 148 -8.42 18.64 4.02
CA ASN A 148 -8.30 18.20 5.41
C ASN A 148 -7.23 17.11 5.56
N ILE A 149 -7.12 16.20 4.59
CA ILE A 149 -6.06 15.19 4.56
C ILE A 149 -4.69 15.85 4.40
N LEU A 150 -4.55 16.79 3.45
CA LEU A 150 -3.28 17.46 3.16
C LEU A 150 -2.76 18.27 4.36
N ARG A 151 -3.66 18.93 5.11
CA ARG A 151 -3.34 19.75 6.29
C ARG A 151 -3.31 18.94 7.59
N GLY A 152 -3.79 17.71 7.57
CA GLY A 152 -3.94 16.86 8.75
C GLY A 152 -2.63 16.19 9.19
N PRO A 153 -2.67 15.46 10.32
CA PRO A 153 -1.53 14.68 10.84
C PRO A 153 -1.13 13.55 9.89
N ASP A 154 -0.01 12.88 10.17
CA ASP A 154 0.62 11.93 9.25
C ASP A 154 -0.23 10.72 8.82
N ASP A 155 -1.33 10.45 9.52
CA ASP A 155 -2.28 9.37 9.27
C ASP A 155 -3.66 9.88 8.79
N ALA A 156 -3.76 11.15 8.35
CA ALA A 156 -5.05 11.78 8.04
C ALA A 156 -5.85 11.06 6.94
N ALA A 157 -5.19 10.57 5.88
CA ALA A 157 -5.86 9.80 4.83
C ALA A 157 -6.35 8.45 5.37
N THR A 158 -5.54 7.79 6.18
CA THR A 158 -5.91 6.53 6.82
C THR A 158 -7.11 6.70 7.74
N ARG A 159 -7.12 7.76 8.56
CA ARG A 159 -8.26 8.08 9.43
C ARG A 159 -9.51 8.39 8.61
N TYR A 160 -9.36 9.13 7.52
CA TYR A 160 -10.46 9.39 6.58
C TYR A 160 -11.03 8.09 6.02
N PHE A 161 -10.19 7.18 5.50
CA PHE A 161 -10.64 5.92 4.95
C PHE A 161 -11.28 5.02 6.02
N LYS A 162 -10.69 4.91 7.21
CA LYS A 162 -11.32 4.17 8.31
C LYS A 162 -12.70 4.73 8.65
N GLY A 163 -12.84 6.05 8.78
CA GLY A 163 -14.12 6.68 9.13
C GLY A 163 -15.18 6.57 8.03
N LYS A 164 -14.80 6.78 6.77
CA LYS A 164 -15.75 6.82 5.64
C LYS A 164 -16.02 5.45 5.02
N MET A 165 -15.07 4.52 5.11
CA MET A 165 -15.15 3.26 4.39
C MET A 165 -15.35 2.03 5.27
N SER A 166 -15.05 2.02 6.58
CA SER A 166 -15.08 0.76 7.34
C SER A 166 -16.40 0.00 7.20
N LYS A 167 -17.55 0.70 7.34
CA LYS A 167 -18.87 0.07 7.16
C LYS A 167 -19.15 -0.32 5.70
N PRO A 168 -19.11 0.58 4.70
CA PRO A 168 -19.33 0.20 3.30
C PRO A 168 -18.40 -0.90 2.81
N LEU A 169 -17.13 -0.85 3.22
CA LEU A 169 -16.11 -1.83 2.86
C LEU A 169 -16.41 -3.18 3.52
N SER A 170 -16.81 -3.20 4.79
CA SER A 170 -17.24 -4.43 5.47
C SER A 170 -18.45 -5.05 4.78
N ASP A 171 -19.48 -4.26 4.46
CA ASP A 171 -20.72 -4.75 3.84
C ASP A 171 -20.44 -5.33 2.44
N GLU A 172 -19.66 -4.63 1.61
CA GLU A 172 -19.33 -5.05 0.23
C GLU A 172 -18.32 -6.22 0.21
N MET A 173 -17.37 -6.27 1.16
CA MET A 173 -16.34 -7.32 1.21
C MET A 173 -16.81 -8.61 1.87
N LYS A 174 -17.85 -8.58 2.70
CA LYS A 174 -18.38 -9.79 3.35
C LYS A 174 -18.68 -10.94 2.36
N PRO A 175 -19.46 -10.76 1.28
CA PRO A 175 -19.69 -11.83 0.31
C PRO A 175 -18.41 -12.25 -0.42
N VAL A 176 -17.48 -11.32 -0.64
CA VAL A 176 -16.18 -11.61 -1.26
C VAL A 176 -15.33 -12.52 -0.36
N VAL A 177 -15.26 -12.22 0.94
CA VAL A 177 -14.52 -13.02 1.93
C VAL A 177 -15.17 -14.41 2.06
N GLN A 178 -16.49 -14.50 2.07
CA GLN A 178 -17.19 -15.78 2.08
C GLN A 178 -16.83 -16.64 0.86
N GLN A 179 -16.82 -16.05 -0.34
CA GLN A 179 -16.40 -16.74 -1.55
C GLN A 179 -14.93 -17.16 -1.49
N ALA A 180 -14.05 -16.29 -0.99
CA ALA A 180 -12.62 -16.57 -0.86
C ALA A 180 -12.34 -17.68 0.15
N LEU A 181 -13.08 -17.76 1.26
CA LEU A 181 -12.99 -18.85 2.23
C LEU A 181 -13.38 -20.20 1.60
N SER A 182 -14.43 -20.21 0.78
CA SER A 182 -14.81 -21.40 0.02
C SER A 182 -13.73 -21.81 -0.99
N GLN A 183 -13.20 -20.84 -1.76
CA GLN A 183 -12.14 -21.09 -2.75
C GLN A 183 -10.83 -21.58 -2.12
N ALA A 184 -10.47 -21.06 -0.94
CA ALA A 184 -9.30 -21.49 -0.19
C ALA A 184 -9.49 -22.85 0.49
N GLY A 185 -10.70 -23.44 0.47
CA GLY A 185 -11.00 -24.70 1.14
C GLY A 185 -11.18 -24.57 2.66
N ALA A 186 -11.30 -23.34 3.18
CA ALA A 186 -11.38 -23.08 4.62
C ALA A 186 -12.68 -23.61 5.24
N VAL A 187 -13.78 -23.57 4.48
CA VAL A 187 -15.09 -24.10 4.92
C VAL A 187 -15.00 -25.61 5.12
N GLN A 188 -14.47 -26.33 4.13
CA GLN A 188 -14.31 -27.78 4.17
C GLN A 188 -13.31 -28.21 5.25
N SER A 189 -12.21 -27.45 5.42
CA SER A 189 -11.24 -27.70 6.49
C SER A 189 -11.87 -27.52 7.87
N TYR A 190 -12.68 -26.46 8.06
CA TYR A 190 -13.42 -26.23 9.30
C TYR A 190 -14.41 -27.35 9.60
N ASP A 191 -15.19 -27.79 8.61
CA ASP A 191 -16.15 -28.88 8.80
C ASP A 191 -15.45 -30.20 9.19
N ALA A 192 -14.30 -30.50 8.55
CA ALA A 192 -13.49 -31.67 8.90
C ALA A 192 -12.92 -31.59 10.33
N VAL A 193 -12.39 -30.42 10.72
CA VAL A 193 -11.91 -30.14 12.08
C VAL A 193 -13.03 -30.34 13.10
N MET A 194 -14.21 -29.77 12.84
CA MET A 194 -15.33 -29.82 13.78
C MET A 194 -15.92 -31.22 13.89
N GLY A 195 -16.00 -31.98 12.78
CA GLY A 195 -16.41 -33.37 12.80
C GLY A 195 -15.50 -34.23 13.66
N GLN A 196 -14.18 -34.04 13.55
CA GLN A 196 -13.23 -34.77 14.38
C GLN A 196 -13.28 -34.35 15.85
N TYR A 197 -13.41 -33.06 16.11
CA TYR A 197 -13.55 -32.54 17.47
C TYR A 197 -14.81 -33.09 18.15
N GLN A 198 -15.95 -33.13 17.47
CA GLN A 198 -17.21 -33.65 17.99
C GLN A 198 -17.19 -35.16 18.25
N SER A 199 -16.28 -35.91 17.63
CA SER A 199 -16.10 -37.34 17.89
C SER A 199 -15.41 -37.64 19.24
N LEU A 200 -14.79 -36.63 19.86
CA LEU A 200 -14.11 -36.77 21.15
C LEU A 200 -15.13 -36.77 22.30
N PRO A 201 -14.96 -37.63 23.31
CA PRO A 201 -15.84 -37.65 24.47
C PRO A 201 -15.65 -36.39 25.34
N PHE A 202 -16.74 -35.92 25.95
CA PHE A 202 -16.77 -34.81 26.92
C PHE A 202 -16.29 -33.44 26.40
N VAL A 203 -16.33 -33.20 25.08
CA VAL A 203 -16.02 -31.88 24.53
C VAL A 203 -17.22 -30.93 24.51
N PRO A 204 -17.06 -29.62 24.80
CA PRO A 204 -18.13 -28.65 24.69
C PRO A 204 -18.42 -28.25 23.23
N ASP A 205 -19.63 -27.80 22.94
CA ASP A 205 -19.99 -27.20 21.64
C ASP A 205 -19.21 -25.89 21.43
N VAL A 206 -18.60 -25.75 20.26
CA VAL A 206 -17.79 -24.58 19.86
C VAL A 206 -18.17 -24.19 18.45
N LYS A 207 -18.46 -22.90 18.23
CA LYS A 207 -18.82 -22.36 16.91
C LYS A 207 -18.00 -21.12 16.64
N ALA A 208 -17.45 -21.00 15.43
CA ALA A 208 -16.71 -19.83 14.98
C ALA A 208 -17.32 -19.22 13.71
N ASN A 209 -17.36 -17.89 13.66
CA ASN A 209 -17.72 -17.17 12.44
C ASN A 209 -16.44 -16.80 11.67
N LEU A 210 -15.97 -17.71 10.82
CA LEU A 210 -14.73 -17.53 10.06
C LEU A 210 -14.81 -16.34 9.11
N THR A 211 -15.97 -16.12 8.46
CA THR A 211 -16.18 -14.99 7.56
C THR A 211 -15.97 -13.65 8.25
N GLN A 212 -16.61 -13.45 9.40
CA GLN A 212 -16.47 -12.19 10.14
C GLN A 212 -15.03 -12.03 10.66
N HIS A 213 -14.43 -13.10 11.17
CA HIS A 213 -13.07 -13.08 11.70
C HIS A 213 -12.03 -12.68 10.64
N VAL A 214 -12.08 -13.32 9.46
CA VAL A 214 -11.18 -13.00 8.34
C VAL A 214 -11.46 -11.60 7.80
N LEU A 215 -12.72 -11.17 7.75
CA LEU A 215 -13.08 -9.82 7.32
C LEU A 215 -12.48 -8.77 8.26
N ASP A 216 -12.71 -8.89 9.57
CA ASP A 216 -12.25 -7.90 10.56
C ASP A 216 -10.73 -7.78 10.59
N LEU A 217 -10.02 -8.91 10.63
CA LEU A 217 -8.55 -8.92 10.64
C LEU A 217 -7.96 -8.54 9.27
N GLY A 218 -8.60 -8.95 8.18
CA GLY A 218 -8.24 -8.54 6.83
C GLY A 218 -8.31 -7.02 6.65
N LEU A 219 -9.42 -6.40 7.06
CA LEU A 219 -9.58 -4.95 7.03
C LEU A 219 -8.57 -4.23 7.93
N LYS A 220 -8.34 -4.75 9.14
CA LYS A 220 -7.32 -4.23 10.04
C LYS A 220 -5.92 -4.27 9.40
N GLY A 221 -5.59 -5.36 8.72
CA GLY A 221 -4.31 -5.53 8.03
C GLY A 221 -4.13 -4.60 6.83
N VAL A 222 -5.17 -4.46 6.01
CA VAL A 222 -5.18 -3.48 4.90
C VAL A 222 -4.95 -2.07 5.44
N PHE A 223 -5.70 -1.65 6.46
CA PHE A 223 -5.53 -0.31 7.03
C PHE A 223 -4.19 -0.09 7.73
N HIS A 224 -3.59 -1.15 8.28
CA HIS A 224 -2.22 -1.07 8.82
C HIS A 224 -1.23 -0.68 7.73
N TYR A 225 -1.28 -1.33 6.58
CA TYR A 225 -0.37 -1.03 5.48
C TYR A 225 -0.71 0.25 4.71
N MET A 226 -1.99 0.65 4.68
CA MET A 226 -2.36 1.99 4.19
C MET A 226 -1.73 3.10 5.04
N ALA A 227 -1.74 2.98 6.37
CA ALA A 227 -1.04 3.93 7.24
C ALA A 227 0.46 3.96 6.98
N ALA A 228 1.08 2.79 6.81
CA ALA A 228 2.51 2.70 6.50
C ALA A 228 2.85 3.36 5.16
N GLU A 229 2.04 3.13 4.13
CA GLU A 229 2.20 3.73 2.80
C GLU A 229 1.97 5.24 2.83
N GLU A 230 0.92 5.72 3.53
CA GLU A 230 0.69 7.15 3.72
C GLU A 230 1.89 7.83 4.39
N ALA A 231 2.39 7.26 5.49
CA ALA A 231 3.55 7.77 6.20
C ALA A 231 4.81 7.79 5.32
N ALA A 232 4.99 6.80 4.45
CA ALA A 232 6.09 6.75 3.49
C ALA A 232 5.98 7.87 2.44
N ILE A 233 4.78 8.13 1.91
CA ILE A 233 4.50 9.23 0.99
C ILE A 233 4.75 10.59 1.68
N ARG A 234 4.45 10.70 2.98
CA ARG A 234 4.70 11.93 3.75
C ARG A 234 6.17 12.24 3.94
N LYS A 235 6.98 11.22 4.26
CA LYS A 235 8.42 11.36 4.51
C LYS A 235 9.23 11.59 3.24
N ASN A 236 8.68 11.27 2.06
CA ASN A 236 9.37 11.43 0.79
C ASN A 236 8.60 12.36 -0.17
N PRO A 237 8.84 13.68 -0.12
CA PRO A 237 8.20 14.66 -1.01
C PRO A 237 8.46 14.41 -2.50
N ALA A 238 9.57 13.77 -2.84
CA ALA A 238 9.85 13.37 -4.22
C ALA A 238 8.84 12.32 -4.70
N ARG A 239 8.41 11.37 -3.86
CA ARG A 239 7.32 10.43 -4.25
C ARG A 239 5.98 11.13 -4.45
N ARG A 240 5.68 12.18 -3.67
CA ARG A 240 4.48 13.01 -3.88
C ARG A 240 4.52 13.68 -5.25
N THR A 241 5.66 14.24 -5.62
CA THR A 241 5.78 15.09 -6.80
C THR A 241 6.09 14.30 -8.07
N THR A 242 6.95 13.28 -8.05
CA THR A 242 7.33 12.54 -9.26
C THR A 242 6.16 11.79 -9.89
N GLU A 243 5.28 11.13 -9.11
CA GLU A 243 4.13 10.41 -9.68
C GLU A 243 3.07 11.38 -10.28
N ILE A 244 2.84 12.53 -9.64
CA ILE A 244 1.91 13.57 -10.12
C ILE A 244 2.51 14.30 -11.33
N LEU A 245 3.77 14.73 -11.23
CA LEU A 245 4.46 15.47 -12.29
C LEU A 245 4.67 14.57 -13.52
N GLN A 246 5.05 13.30 -13.38
CA GLN A 246 5.18 12.40 -14.54
C GLN A 246 3.87 12.29 -15.33
N LYS A 247 2.70 12.31 -14.70
CA LYS A 247 1.42 12.24 -15.41
C LYS A 247 0.94 13.54 -16.02
N VAL A 248 1.17 14.67 -15.36
CA VAL A 248 0.77 15.98 -15.89
C VAL A 248 1.61 16.36 -17.13
N PHE A 249 2.84 15.86 -17.23
CA PHE A 249 3.76 16.19 -18.32
C PHE A 249 3.92 15.08 -19.39
N THR A 250 3.22 13.94 -19.29
CA THR A 250 3.24 12.86 -20.31
C THR A 250 1.95 12.78 -21.15
N ASN A 251 0.95 13.65 -20.89
CA ASN A 251 -0.24 13.78 -21.74
C ASN A 251 -0.18 15.06 -22.57
#